data_AF-A0A1F8M289-F1
#
_entry.id   AF-A0A1F8M289-F1
#
_cell.length_a   1.000
_cell.length_b   1.000
_cell.length_c   1.000
_cell.angle_alpha   90.00
_cell.angle_beta   90.00
_cell.angle_gamma   90.00
#
_symmetry.space_group_name_H-M   'P 1'
#
loop_
_entity.id
_entity.type
_entity.pdbx_description
1 polymer ?
#
loop_
_entity_poly.entity_id
_entity_poly.type
_entity_poly.pdbx_seq_one_letter_code
_entity_poly.pdbx_strand_id
1 'polypeptide(L)'
;MRTRQRIGAGFIASHVPARAGVWILIWKDWVQTWRGFDIRSVISWLALFAMGFGMMIAPDWGTRIWVFIVWGLLIGQVCSKRFASDLNHWVVFRQLPFSGKEILLAEIAISVIGVTLLCWFAFGICSLIGLHPNLPVAVLAPGMILCITLAAAFDILRLCKADGLMAGHTAEMGAVGLIFGLLLAGLPLVLIIWISDHISGGVILWVISLLGLFLILGIAYGMWQLTASQYKKIK
;
A
#
# COMPACT_ATOMS: atom_id res chain seq x y z
N MET A 1 4.37 26.27 43.88
CA MET A 1 3.14 26.20 43.06
C MET A 1 3.54 25.85 41.63
N ARG A 2 3.36 24.58 41.21
CA ARG A 2 3.73 24.10 39.86
C ARG A 2 2.49 24.10 38.97
N THR A 3 2.55 24.93 37.94
CA THR A 3 1.52 25.19 36.95
C THR A 3 1.21 23.91 36.17
N ARG A 4 -0.03 23.40 36.30
CA ARG A 4 -0.56 22.32 35.46
C ARG A 4 -0.73 22.87 34.04
N GLN A 5 0.20 22.55 33.15
CA GLN A 5 -0.01 22.73 31.71
C GLN A 5 -1.25 21.92 31.31
N ARG A 6 -2.32 22.64 30.97
CA ARG A 6 -3.52 22.05 30.36
C ARG A 6 -3.09 21.41 29.03
N ILE A 7 -3.23 20.10 28.95
CA ILE A 7 -3.18 19.37 27.68
C ILE A 7 -4.18 20.05 26.75
N GLY A 8 -3.73 20.48 25.57
CA GLY A 8 -4.45 21.37 24.66
C GLY A 8 -5.89 20.95 24.40
N ALA A 9 -6.83 21.61 25.09
CA ALA A 9 -8.27 21.54 24.86
C ALA A 9 -8.67 22.42 23.66
N GLY A 10 -8.06 22.15 22.49
CA GLY A 10 -8.28 22.91 21.26
C GLY A 10 -8.76 22.07 20.07
N PHE A 11 -8.67 20.73 20.16
CA PHE A 11 -9.19 19.86 19.10
C PHE A 11 -10.62 19.47 19.40
N ILE A 12 -11.54 19.98 18.56
CA ILE A 12 -12.92 19.50 18.50
C ILE A 12 -12.86 17.99 18.23
N ALA A 13 -13.39 17.20 19.18
CA ALA A 13 -13.55 15.76 19.03
C ALA A 13 -14.28 15.52 17.71
N SER A 14 -13.65 14.77 16.79
CA SER A 14 -14.35 14.39 15.56
C SER A 14 -15.59 13.61 15.97
N HIS A 15 -16.76 14.06 15.51
CA HIS A 15 -18.00 13.29 15.61
C HIS A 15 -17.67 11.86 15.20
N VAL A 16 -17.83 10.90 16.12
CA VAL A 16 -17.50 9.49 15.90
C VAL A 16 -18.63 8.90 15.06
N PRO A 17 -18.49 8.73 13.74
CA PRO A 17 -19.47 7.99 12.98
C PRO A 17 -19.00 6.54 12.90
N ALA A 18 -19.95 5.65 12.67
CA ALA A 18 -19.76 4.27 12.26
C ALA A 18 -19.44 3.23 13.36
N ARG A 19 -20.44 2.35 13.52
CA ARG A 19 -20.41 0.90 13.78
C ARG A 19 -19.11 0.32 14.36
N ALA A 20 -19.25 -0.35 15.51
CA ALA A 20 -18.19 -1.12 16.17
C ALA A 20 -17.52 -2.13 15.22
N GLY A 21 -16.20 -2.32 15.38
CA GLY A 21 -15.38 -3.27 14.61
C GLY A 21 -14.30 -2.59 13.76
N VAL A 22 -13.80 -3.28 12.73
CA VAL A 22 -12.70 -2.83 11.84
C VAL A 22 -12.96 -1.45 11.21
N TRP A 23 -14.22 -1.09 11.00
CA TRP A 23 -14.63 0.21 10.43
C TRP A 23 -14.17 1.41 11.26
N ILE A 24 -14.05 1.27 12.58
CA ILE A 24 -13.56 2.38 13.42
C ILE A 24 -12.08 2.65 13.20
N LEU A 25 -11.29 1.61 12.88
CA LEU A 25 -9.88 1.74 12.55
C LEU A 25 -9.72 2.43 11.19
N ILE A 26 -10.53 2.06 10.20
CA ILE A 26 -10.55 2.72 8.88
C ILE A 26 -10.99 4.19 9.01
N TRP A 27 -11.97 4.49 9.88
CA TRP A 27 -12.40 5.86 10.12
C TRP A 27 -11.33 6.69 10.83
N LYS A 28 -10.68 6.12 11.87
CA LYS A 28 -9.48 6.70 12.49
C LYS A 28 -8.47 7.03 11.39
N ASP A 29 -8.29 6.10 10.46
CA ASP A 29 -7.29 6.22 9.44
C ASP A 29 -7.57 7.38 8.49
N TRP A 30 -8.82 7.50 8.04
CA TRP A 30 -9.29 8.61 7.21
C TRP A 30 -9.09 9.97 7.88
N VAL A 31 -9.52 10.11 9.13
CA VAL A 31 -9.44 11.39 9.86
C VAL A 31 -7.99 11.81 10.07
N GLN A 32 -7.11 10.87 10.41
CA GLN A 32 -5.68 11.15 10.55
C GLN A 32 -5.02 11.52 9.21
N THR A 33 -5.38 10.87 8.10
CA THR A 33 -4.88 11.25 6.76
C THR A 33 -5.29 12.66 6.39
N TRP A 34 -6.54 13.05 6.71
CA TRP A 34 -7.04 14.39 6.45
C TRP A 34 -6.34 15.46 7.32
N ARG A 35 -6.11 15.16 8.60
CA ARG A 35 -5.48 16.10 9.55
C ARG A 35 -3.96 16.20 9.39
N GLY A 36 -3.31 15.16 8.87
CA GLY A 36 -1.86 15.09 8.65
C GLY A 36 -1.41 15.52 7.25
N PHE A 37 -2.20 16.31 6.54
CA PHE A 37 -1.92 16.72 5.17
C PHE A 37 -0.75 17.72 5.12
N ASP A 38 0.46 17.20 4.93
CA ASP A 38 1.71 17.96 4.82
C ASP A 38 2.21 18.03 3.37
N ILE A 39 2.97 19.06 3.02
CA ILE A 39 3.50 19.28 1.66
C ILE A 39 4.41 18.14 1.21
N ARG A 40 5.17 17.54 2.13
CA ARG A 40 5.99 16.35 1.85
C ARG A 40 5.11 15.14 1.48
N SER A 41 3.92 15.01 2.09
CA SER A 41 2.94 13.99 1.74
C SER A 41 2.47 14.21 0.30
N VAL A 42 2.07 15.43 -0.05
CA VAL A 42 1.63 15.80 -1.41
C VAL A 42 2.68 15.46 -2.47
N ILE A 43 3.95 15.80 -2.21
CA ILE A 43 5.06 15.48 -3.12
C ILE A 43 5.21 13.96 -3.30
N SER A 44 5.04 13.19 -2.22
CA SER A 44 5.14 11.72 -2.29
C SER A 44 4.00 11.11 -3.12
N TRP A 45 2.78 11.61 -2.97
CA TRP A 45 1.63 11.20 -3.79
C TRP A 45 1.79 11.62 -5.26
N LEU A 46 2.32 12.83 -5.50
CA LEU A 46 2.64 13.30 -6.86
C LEU A 46 3.74 12.44 -7.50
N ALA A 47 4.76 12.03 -6.74
CA ALA A 47 5.81 11.16 -7.24
C ALA A 47 5.27 9.77 -7.60
N LEU A 48 4.37 9.19 -6.78
CA LEU A 48 3.67 7.95 -7.13
C LEU A 48 2.88 8.07 -8.43
N PHE A 49 2.21 9.21 -8.63
CA PHE A 49 1.47 9.51 -9.85
C PHE A 49 2.39 9.61 -11.05
N ALA A 50 3.44 10.42 -10.94
CA ALA A 50 4.42 10.64 -11.98
C ALA A 50 5.12 9.33 -12.40
N MET A 51 5.42 8.45 -11.45
CA MET A 51 6.01 7.14 -11.75
C MET A 51 5.02 6.19 -12.43
N GLY A 52 3.76 6.13 -11.96
CA GLY A 52 2.72 5.35 -12.63
C GLY A 52 2.45 5.82 -14.06
N PHE A 53 2.45 7.13 -14.27
CA PHE A 53 2.33 7.75 -15.59
C PHE A 53 3.58 7.50 -16.45
N GLY A 54 4.78 7.65 -15.87
CA GLY A 54 6.05 7.42 -16.54
C GLY A 54 6.20 5.99 -17.06
N MET A 55 5.66 5.00 -16.35
CA MET A 55 5.67 3.60 -16.78
C MET A 55 4.90 3.38 -18.09
N MET A 56 3.86 4.18 -18.36
CA MET A 56 3.07 4.10 -19.60
C MET A 56 3.74 4.80 -20.77
N ILE A 57 4.51 5.86 -20.51
CA ILE A 57 5.20 6.66 -21.52
C ILE A 57 6.54 6.05 -21.91
N ALA A 58 7.19 5.36 -20.98
CA ALA A 58 8.50 4.77 -21.17
C ALA A 58 8.55 3.90 -22.46
N PRO A 59 9.45 4.23 -23.42
CA PRO A 59 9.48 3.57 -24.72
C PRO A 59 10.15 2.19 -24.66
N ASP A 60 11.16 2.02 -23.80
CA ASP A 60 11.96 0.81 -23.70
C ASP A 60 11.66 0.00 -22.45
N TRP A 61 11.89 -1.32 -22.52
CA TRP A 61 11.67 -2.24 -21.41
C TRP A 61 12.60 -1.97 -20.22
N GLY A 62 13.82 -1.47 -20.46
CA GLY A 62 14.78 -1.16 -19.41
C GLY A 62 14.30 -0.02 -18.50
N THR A 63 13.85 1.08 -19.08
CA THR A 63 13.30 2.22 -18.34
C THR A 63 12.00 1.85 -17.63
N ARG A 64 11.13 1.04 -18.24
CA ARG A 64 9.92 0.51 -17.58
C ARG A 64 10.24 -0.27 -16.32
N ILE A 65 11.24 -1.15 -16.36
CA ILE A 65 11.68 -1.92 -15.18
C ILE A 65 12.20 -0.99 -14.09
N TRP A 66 13.04 -0.01 -14.43
CA TRP A 66 13.54 0.96 -13.45
C TRP A 66 12.42 1.79 -12.82
N VAL A 67 11.48 2.29 -13.63
CA VAL A 67 10.31 2.99 -13.13
C VAL A 67 9.47 2.09 -12.22
N PHE A 68 9.31 0.81 -12.56
CA PHE A 68 8.59 -0.16 -11.71
C PHE A 68 9.29 -0.39 -10.37
N ILE A 69 10.62 -0.50 -10.36
CA ILE A 69 11.42 -0.62 -9.13
C ILE A 69 11.22 0.60 -8.24
N VAL A 70 11.37 1.81 -8.80
CA VAL A 70 11.22 3.06 -8.04
C VAL A 70 9.78 3.25 -7.58
N TRP A 71 8.80 2.92 -8.42
CA TRP A 71 7.39 2.95 -8.07
C TRP A 71 7.08 2.01 -6.90
N GLY A 72 7.59 0.77 -6.94
CA GLY A 72 7.42 -0.18 -5.83
C GLY A 72 8.08 0.29 -4.53
N LEU A 73 9.26 0.92 -4.61
CA LEU A 73 9.91 1.55 -3.47
C LEU A 73 9.03 2.64 -2.86
N LEU A 74 8.50 3.55 -3.68
CA LEU A 74 7.65 4.64 -3.24
C LEU A 74 6.33 4.12 -2.64
N ILE A 75 5.70 3.10 -3.23
CA ILE A 75 4.49 2.48 -2.69
C ILE A 75 4.80 1.92 -1.31
N GLY A 76 5.88 1.15 -1.21
CA GLY A 76 6.31 0.56 0.04
C GLY A 76 6.47 1.62 1.11
N GLN A 77 7.26 2.67 0.85
CA GLN A 77 7.47 3.78 1.79
C GLN A 77 6.18 4.50 2.17
N VAL A 78 5.36 4.91 1.21
CA VAL A 78 4.12 5.67 1.48
C VAL A 78 3.12 4.84 2.26
N CYS A 79 2.90 3.58 1.85
CA CYS A 79 1.90 2.72 2.47
C CYS A 79 2.37 2.15 3.81
N SER A 80 3.67 1.91 3.99
CA SER A 80 4.22 1.32 5.22
C SER A 80 4.54 2.37 6.29
N LYS A 81 4.73 3.64 5.93
CA LYS A 81 5.04 4.72 6.89
C LYS A 81 4.01 4.83 8.00
N ARG A 82 2.72 4.71 7.65
CA ARG A 82 1.64 4.76 8.63
C ARG A 82 1.68 3.54 9.54
N PHE A 83 1.76 2.35 8.95
CA PHE A 83 1.87 1.11 9.69
C PHE A 83 3.05 1.12 10.67
N ALA A 84 4.21 1.64 10.26
CA ALA A 84 5.35 1.84 11.14
C ALA A 84 5.07 2.86 12.25
N SER A 85 4.45 4.00 11.95
CA SER A 85 4.06 5.00 12.96
C SER A 85 3.10 4.44 14.02
N ASP A 86 2.16 3.59 13.61
CA ASP A 86 1.18 2.99 14.50
C ASP A 86 1.79 1.85 15.32
N LEU A 87 2.71 1.09 14.72
CA LEU A 87 3.55 0.13 15.43
C LEU A 87 4.48 0.81 16.45
N ASN A 88 4.79 2.10 16.28
CA ASN A 88 5.58 2.85 17.25
C ASN A 88 4.83 3.03 18.59
N HIS A 89 3.50 2.96 18.53
CA HIS A 89 2.62 3.00 19.69
C HIS A 89 2.10 1.60 20.03
N TRP A 90 2.91 0.56 19.79
CA TRP A 90 2.52 -0.85 19.93
C TRP A 90 1.91 -1.19 21.30
N VAL A 91 2.39 -0.61 22.39
CA VAL A 91 1.86 -0.88 23.75
C VAL A 91 0.38 -0.53 23.86
N VAL A 92 -0.04 0.59 23.26
CA VAL A 92 -1.45 1.00 23.20
C VAL A 92 -2.21 0.12 22.22
N PHE A 93 -1.60 -0.17 21.07
CA PHE A 93 -2.22 -0.95 20.01
C PHE A 93 -2.51 -2.40 20.43
N ARG A 94 -1.66 -3.01 21.24
CA ARG A 94 -1.83 -4.37 21.78
C ARG A 94 -2.99 -4.51 22.75
N GLN A 95 -3.39 -3.42 23.42
CA GLN A 95 -4.50 -3.43 24.37
C GLN A 95 -5.87 -3.40 23.67
N LEU A 96 -5.91 -3.16 22.35
CA LEU A 96 -7.15 -3.14 21.59
C LEU A 96 -7.69 -4.56 21.35
N PRO A 97 -9.02 -4.76 21.40
CA PRO A 97 -9.67 -6.06 21.22
C PRO A 97 -9.78 -6.46 19.73
N PHE A 98 -8.72 -6.23 18.94
CA PHE A 98 -8.69 -6.57 17.52
C PHE A 98 -7.64 -7.63 17.23
N SER A 99 -7.94 -8.52 16.29
CA SER A 99 -6.96 -9.48 15.81
C SER A 99 -5.89 -8.78 14.96
N GLY A 100 -4.66 -9.30 14.96
CA GLY A 100 -3.58 -8.77 14.11
C GLY A 100 -3.93 -8.73 12.62
N LYS A 101 -4.85 -9.60 12.17
CA LYS A 101 -5.38 -9.57 10.80
C LYS A 101 -6.25 -8.33 10.57
N GLU A 102 -7.18 -8.04 11.46
CA GLU A 102 -8.07 -6.88 11.31
C GLU A 102 -7.28 -5.56 11.37
N ILE A 103 -6.29 -5.49 12.26
CA ILE A 103 -5.38 -4.35 12.38
C ILE A 103 -4.65 -4.12 11.07
N LEU A 104 -4.01 -5.16 10.53
CA LEU A 104 -3.21 -5.04 9.31
C LEU A 104 -4.08 -4.65 8.10
N LEU A 105 -5.39 -4.97 8.12
CA LEU A 105 -6.31 -4.71 7.01
C LEU A 105 -6.67 -3.24 7.05
N ALA A 106 -7.04 -2.75 8.23
CA ALA A 106 -7.42 -1.36 8.43
C ALA A 106 -6.28 -0.41 8.04
N GLU A 107 -5.08 -0.66 8.57
CA GLU A 107 -3.89 0.20 8.36
C GLU A 107 -3.49 0.30 6.89
N ILE A 108 -3.63 -0.79 6.13
CA ILE A 108 -3.20 -0.86 4.74
C ILE A 108 -4.30 -0.40 3.77
N ALA A 109 -5.58 -0.60 4.11
CA ALA A 109 -6.70 -0.41 3.19
C ALA A 109 -6.74 1.00 2.60
N ILE A 110 -6.64 2.04 3.43
CA ILE A 110 -6.78 3.42 2.95
C ILE A 110 -5.66 3.80 1.99
N SER A 111 -4.43 3.39 2.30
CA SER A 111 -3.25 3.68 1.48
C SER A 111 -3.34 2.95 0.14
N VAL A 112 -3.70 1.66 0.15
CA VAL A 112 -3.84 0.87 -1.08
C VAL A 112 -4.95 1.41 -1.98
N ILE A 113 -6.10 1.78 -1.40
CA ILE A 113 -7.20 2.39 -2.16
C ILE A 113 -6.75 3.72 -2.78
N GLY A 114 -6.11 4.58 -1.99
CA GLY A 114 -5.61 5.87 -2.47
C GLY A 114 -4.64 5.74 -3.64
N VAL A 115 -3.66 4.84 -3.53
CA VAL A 115 -2.67 4.61 -4.60
C VAL A 115 -3.32 3.97 -5.83
N THR A 116 -4.27 3.07 -5.63
CA THR A 116 -5.01 2.43 -6.74
C THR A 116 -5.79 3.46 -7.55
N LEU A 117 -6.56 4.33 -6.87
CA LEU A 117 -7.32 5.39 -7.52
C LEU A 117 -6.40 6.33 -8.30
N LEU A 118 -5.26 6.67 -7.72
CA LEU A 118 -4.27 7.53 -8.34
C LEU A 118 -3.62 6.87 -9.58
N CYS A 119 -3.38 5.56 -9.55
CA CYS A 119 -2.95 4.81 -10.73
C CYS A 119 -4.01 4.79 -11.84
N TRP A 120 -5.27 4.52 -11.50
CA TRP A 120 -6.35 4.58 -12.49
C TRP A 120 -6.54 5.98 -13.06
N PHE A 121 -6.34 7.02 -12.24
CA PHE A 121 -6.34 8.39 -12.70
C PHE A 121 -5.21 8.67 -13.70
N ALA A 122 -4.01 8.13 -13.47
CA ALA A 122 -2.89 8.19 -14.42
C ALA A 122 -3.22 7.49 -15.75
N PHE A 123 -3.84 6.30 -15.70
CA PHE A 123 -4.34 5.59 -16.89
C PHE A 123 -5.36 6.44 -17.67
N GLY A 124 -6.30 7.09 -16.96
CA GLY A 124 -7.30 7.97 -17.56
C GLY A 124 -6.67 9.17 -18.27
N ILE A 125 -5.73 9.86 -17.62
CA ILE A 125 -5.01 10.99 -18.22
C ILE A 125 -4.21 10.56 -19.46
N CYS A 126 -3.53 9.41 -19.38
CA CYS A 126 -2.79 8.84 -20.51
C CYS A 126 -3.71 8.64 -21.73
N SER A 127 -4.90 8.06 -21.50
CA SER A 127 -5.92 7.90 -22.54
C SER A 127 -6.45 9.22 -23.12
N LEU A 128 -6.53 10.29 -22.32
CA LEU A 128 -7.00 11.60 -22.77
C LEU A 128 -5.95 12.35 -23.62
N ILE A 129 -4.67 12.10 -23.38
CA ILE A 129 -3.54 12.70 -24.12
C ILE A 129 -3.33 12.01 -25.50
N GLY A 130 -4.10 10.94 -25.79
CA GLY A 130 -3.98 10.19 -27.04
C GLY A 130 -2.91 9.10 -27.01
N LEU A 131 -2.34 8.82 -25.83
CA LEU A 131 -1.63 7.57 -25.60
C LEU A 131 -2.69 6.49 -25.39
N HIS A 132 -2.54 5.33 -26.04
CA HIS A 132 -3.48 4.22 -25.92
C HIS A 132 -2.90 3.14 -24.99
N PRO A 133 -2.93 3.32 -23.65
CA PRO A 133 -2.48 2.29 -22.73
C PRO A 133 -3.41 1.07 -22.80
N ASN A 134 -2.86 -0.11 -22.53
CA ASN A 134 -3.64 -1.35 -22.47
C ASN A 134 -4.55 -1.32 -21.22
N LEU A 135 -5.79 -0.84 -21.38
CA LEU A 135 -6.79 -0.69 -20.32
C LEU A 135 -7.00 -1.97 -19.49
N PRO A 136 -7.10 -3.18 -20.06
CA PRO A 136 -7.14 -4.42 -19.30
C PRO A 136 -6.03 -4.56 -18.23
N VAL A 137 -4.81 -4.10 -18.52
CA VAL A 137 -3.68 -4.16 -17.57
C VAL A 137 -3.90 -3.28 -16.33
N ALA A 138 -4.69 -2.20 -16.45
CA ALA A 138 -5.02 -1.32 -15.33
C ALA A 138 -5.78 -2.06 -14.20
N VAL A 139 -6.48 -3.15 -14.52
CA VAL A 139 -7.20 -3.98 -13.55
C VAL A 139 -6.25 -4.66 -12.55
N LEU A 140 -4.97 -4.83 -12.90
CA LEU A 140 -3.97 -5.46 -12.04
C LEU A 140 -3.43 -4.54 -10.96
N ALA A 141 -3.55 -3.22 -11.14
CA ALA A 141 -3.02 -2.20 -10.24
C ALA A 141 -3.33 -2.45 -8.76
N PRO A 142 -4.60 -2.66 -8.32
CA PRO A 142 -4.91 -2.89 -6.92
C PRO A 142 -4.16 -4.10 -6.34
N GLY A 143 -4.07 -5.20 -7.10
CA GLY A 143 -3.37 -6.40 -6.66
C GLY A 143 -1.87 -6.17 -6.50
N MET A 144 -1.23 -5.49 -7.45
CA MET A 144 0.21 -5.19 -7.40
C MET A 144 0.56 -4.31 -6.22
N ILE A 145 -0.20 -3.24 -6.02
CA ILE A 145 -0.02 -2.31 -4.89
C ILE A 145 -0.16 -3.09 -3.59
N LEU A 146 -1.19 -3.94 -3.48
CA LEU A 146 -1.44 -4.74 -2.28
C LEU A 146 -0.30 -5.73 -1.99
N CYS A 147 0.25 -6.40 -3.02
CA CYS A 147 1.45 -7.25 -2.87
C CYS A 147 2.66 -6.47 -2.34
N ILE A 148 2.95 -5.31 -2.92
CA ILE A 148 4.10 -4.48 -2.54
C ILE A 148 3.93 -3.98 -1.10
N THR A 149 2.74 -3.48 -0.75
CA THR A 149 2.46 -3.01 0.60
C THR A 149 2.54 -4.13 1.64
N LEU A 150 2.02 -5.32 1.34
CA LEU A 150 2.11 -6.46 2.27
C LEU A 150 3.53 -6.97 2.44
N ALA A 151 4.34 -6.97 1.37
CA ALA A 151 5.75 -7.33 1.46
C ALA A 151 6.54 -6.31 2.30
N ALA A 152 6.25 -5.01 2.16
CA ALA A 152 6.81 -3.97 3.01
C ALA A 152 6.41 -4.14 4.48
N ALA A 153 5.12 -4.40 4.76
CA ALA A 153 4.64 -4.65 6.11
C ALA A 153 5.25 -5.92 6.73
N PHE A 154 5.41 -6.98 5.94
CA PHE A 154 6.10 -8.21 6.36
C PHE A 154 7.53 -7.94 6.79
N ASP A 155 8.27 -7.14 6.01
CA ASP A 155 9.67 -6.86 6.29
C ASP A 155 9.84 -6.01 7.56
N ILE A 156 8.99 -4.99 7.74
CA ILE A 156 8.95 -4.20 8.98
C ILE A 156 8.70 -5.11 10.19
N LEU A 157 7.68 -5.98 10.12
CA LEU A 157 7.37 -6.91 11.21
C LEU A 157 8.49 -7.91 11.48
N ARG A 158 9.19 -8.36 10.42
CA ARG A 158 10.33 -9.27 10.54
C ARG A 158 11.51 -8.60 11.27
N LEU A 159 11.69 -7.30 11.09
CA LEU A 159 12.79 -6.53 11.67
C LEU A 159 12.48 -5.98 13.08
N CYS A 160 11.20 -5.84 13.42
CA CYS A 160 10.77 -5.36 14.73
C CYS A 160 10.96 -6.42 15.84
N LYS A 161 11.49 -5.98 16.99
CA LYS A 161 11.57 -6.74 18.25
C LYS A 161 10.78 -6.03 19.33
N ALA A 162 10.18 -6.76 20.29
CA ALA A 162 9.34 -6.14 21.31
C ALA A 162 10.08 -5.13 22.18
N ASP A 163 11.36 -5.37 22.51
CA ASP A 163 12.18 -4.40 23.26
C ASP A 163 12.31 -3.06 22.53
N GLY A 164 12.48 -3.10 21.21
CA GLY A 164 12.54 -1.90 20.37
C GLY A 164 11.19 -1.20 20.27
N LEU A 165 10.10 -1.97 20.13
CA LEU A 165 8.75 -1.42 20.09
C LEU A 165 8.33 -0.78 21.42
N MET A 166 8.74 -1.36 22.55
CA MET A 166 8.52 -0.78 23.89
C MET A 166 9.29 0.53 24.09
N ALA A 167 10.46 0.66 23.45
CA ALA A 167 11.26 1.88 23.45
C ALA A 167 10.76 2.94 22.44
N GLY A 168 9.74 2.64 21.63
CA GLY A 168 9.27 3.56 20.59
C GLY A 168 10.21 3.62 19.38
N HIS A 169 10.82 2.49 19.01
CA HIS A 169 11.63 2.34 17.82
C HIS A 169 11.04 1.28 16.87
N THR A 170 10.64 1.73 15.69
CA THR A 170 10.12 0.86 14.62
C THR A 170 11.09 0.74 13.47
N ALA A 171 11.16 -0.46 12.88
CA ALA A 171 11.93 -0.68 11.68
C ALA A 171 11.29 0.04 10.48
N GLU A 172 12.13 0.48 9.56
CA GLU A 172 11.70 0.94 8.24
C GLU A 172 11.68 -0.23 7.25
N MET A 173 11.07 -0.01 6.09
CA MET A 173 11.07 -0.99 5.01
C MET A 173 12.50 -1.30 4.56
N GLY A 174 12.89 -2.57 4.64
CA GLY A 174 14.19 -3.04 4.19
C GLY A 174 14.19 -3.48 2.72
N ALA A 175 15.36 -3.88 2.24
CA ALA A 175 15.55 -4.38 0.88
C ALA A 175 14.79 -5.69 0.63
N VAL A 176 14.57 -6.51 1.65
CA VAL A 176 13.87 -7.79 1.49
C VAL A 176 12.40 -7.55 1.13
N GLY A 177 11.73 -6.64 1.83
CA GLY A 177 10.34 -6.27 1.53
C GLY A 177 10.20 -5.71 0.12
N LEU A 178 11.17 -4.92 -0.32
CA LEU A 178 11.22 -4.38 -1.68
C LEU A 178 11.34 -5.49 -2.73
N ILE A 179 12.33 -6.38 -2.58
CA ILE A 179 12.58 -7.47 -3.52
C ILE A 179 11.37 -8.42 -3.58
N PHE A 180 10.83 -8.82 -2.43
CA PHE A 180 9.63 -9.66 -2.39
C PHE A 180 8.43 -8.95 -3.02
N GLY A 181 8.19 -7.68 -2.70
CA GLY A 181 7.09 -6.91 -3.28
C GLY A 181 7.17 -6.81 -4.81
N LEU A 182 8.37 -6.49 -5.32
CA LEU A 182 8.62 -6.39 -6.75
C LEU A 182 8.50 -7.73 -7.47
N LEU A 183 8.99 -8.84 -6.88
CA LEU A 183 8.85 -10.16 -7.47
C LEU A 183 7.39 -10.61 -7.51
N LEU A 184 6.65 -10.44 -6.41
CA LEU A 184 5.27 -10.88 -6.29
C LEU A 184 4.30 -10.06 -7.16
N ALA A 185 4.57 -8.77 -7.34
CA ALA A 185 3.79 -7.90 -8.23
C ALA A 185 4.26 -8.00 -9.70
N GLY A 186 5.56 -8.12 -9.92
CA GLY A 186 6.18 -8.08 -11.24
C GLY A 186 6.00 -9.38 -12.03
N LEU A 187 6.09 -10.55 -11.39
CA LEU A 187 5.94 -11.83 -12.09
C LEU A 187 4.58 -11.96 -12.80
N PRO A 188 3.43 -11.69 -12.13
CA PRO A 188 2.13 -11.72 -12.79
C PRO A 188 2.00 -10.65 -13.88
N LEU A 189 2.54 -9.44 -13.65
CA LEU A 189 2.49 -8.36 -14.63
C LEU A 189 3.25 -8.74 -15.92
N VAL A 190 4.48 -9.24 -15.80
CA VAL A 190 5.28 -9.66 -16.96
C VAL A 190 4.60 -10.80 -17.70
N LEU A 191 4.05 -11.78 -16.97
CA LEU A 191 3.32 -12.90 -17.57
C LEU A 191 2.11 -12.41 -18.37
N ILE A 192 1.33 -11.47 -17.83
CA ILE A 192 0.14 -10.96 -18.50
C ILE A 192 0.49 -10.10 -19.71
N ILE A 193 1.52 -9.26 -19.62
CA ILE A 193 1.97 -8.48 -20.78
C ILE A 193 2.47 -9.42 -21.87
N TRP A 194 3.29 -10.42 -21.52
CA TRP A 194 3.80 -11.38 -22.48
C TRP A 194 2.68 -12.17 -23.18
N ILE A 195 1.66 -12.63 -22.45
CA ILE A 195 0.50 -13.30 -23.07
C ILE A 195 -0.30 -12.32 -23.94
N SER A 196 -0.46 -11.08 -23.49
CA SER A 196 -1.21 -10.04 -24.22
C SER A 196 -0.59 -9.70 -25.57
N ASP A 197 0.74 -9.75 -25.68
CA ASP A 197 1.44 -9.48 -26.95
C ASP A 197 1.21 -10.58 -28.00
N HIS A 198 0.84 -11.80 -27.58
CA HIS A 198 0.62 -12.95 -28.48
C HIS A 198 -0.84 -13.15 -28.91
N ILE A 199 -1.78 -12.40 -28.31
CA ILE A 199 -3.22 -12.60 -28.53
C ILE A 199 -3.82 -11.33 -29.14
N SER A 200 -4.49 -11.48 -30.29
CA SER A 200 -5.23 -10.38 -30.93
C SER A 200 -6.34 -9.89 -30.01
N GLY A 201 -6.40 -8.57 -29.79
CA GLY A 201 -7.21 -7.94 -28.76
C GLY A 201 -8.71 -8.21 -28.80
N GLY A 202 -9.42 -7.76 -27.76
CA GLY A 202 -10.85 -7.95 -27.58
C GLY A 202 -11.19 -8.49 -26.19
N VAL A 203 -12.30 -9.24 -26.08
CA VAL A 203 -12.79 -9.80 -24.80
C VAL A 203 -11.77 -10.73 -24.15
N ILE A 204 -10.94 -11.42 -24.94
CA ILE A 204 -9.93 -12.36 -24.44
C ILE A 204 -8.88 -11.66 -23.56
N LEU A 205 -8.46 -10.44 -23.91
CA LEU A 205 -7.52 -9.66 -23.08
C LEU A 205 -8.10 -9.35 -21.70
N TRP A 206 -9.39 -9.00 -21.64
CA TRP A 206 -10.08 -8.77 -20.36
C TRP A 206 -10.14 -10.02 -19.50
N VAL A 207 -10.43 -11.17 -20.10
CA VAL A 207 -10.44 -12.46 -19.39
C VAL A 207 -9.05 -12.76 -18.81
N ILE A 208 -7.98 -12.57 -19.60
CA ILE A 208 -6.60 -12.80 -19.15
C ILE A 208 -6.21 -11.83 -18.03
N SER A 209 -6.55 -10.54 -18.15
CA SER A 209 -6.27 -9.57 -17.09
C SER A 209 -7.06 -9.84 -15.81
N LEU A 210 -8.30 -10.34 -15.91
CA LEU A 210 -9.08 -10.77 -14.75
C LEU A 210 -8.48 -12.01 -14.08
N LEU A 211 -8.09 -13.03 -14.86
CA LEU A 211 -7.38 -14.20 -14.35
C LEU A 211 -6.06 -13.79 -13.68
N GLY A 212 -5.35 -12.85 -14.30
CA GLY A 212 -4.17 -12.22 -13.76
C GLY A 212 -4.41 -11.51 -12.43
N LEU A 213 -5.50 -10.76 -12.31
CA LEU A 213 -5.92 -10.14 -11.06
C LEU A 213 -6.22 -11.20 -9.99
N PHE A 214 -6.96 -12.26 -10.33
CA PHE A 214 -7.22 -13.37 -9.40
C PHE A 214 -5.92 -14.03 -8.90
N LEU A 215 -4.97 -14.25 -9.81
CA LEU A 215 -3.66 -14.80 -9.47
C LEU A 215 -2.90 -13.87 -8.51
N ILE A 216 -2.85 -12.57 -8.80
CA ILE A 216 -2.21 -11.58 -7.93
C ILE A 216 -2.91 -11.52 -6.57
N LEU A 217 -4.25 -11.50 -6.53
CA LEU A 217 -5.00 -11.49 -5.28
C LEU A 217 -4.77 -12.77 -4.45
N GLY A 218 -4.63 -13.92 -5.12
CA GLY A 218 -4.26 -15.18 -4.46
C GLY A 218 -2.86 -15.10 -3.83
N ILE A 219 -1.88 -14.56 -4.55
CA ILE A 219 -0.53 -14.30 -4.03
C ILE A 219 -0.59 -13.33 -2.84
N ALA A 220 -1.34 -12.25 -2.99
CA ALA A 220 -1.49 -11.23 -1.97
C ALA A 220 -2.16 -11.79 -0.71
N TYR A 221 -3.15 -12.68 -0.86
CA TYR A 221 -3.76 -13.41 0.25
C TYR A 221 -2.78 -14.35 0.95
N GLY A 222 -1.92 -15.05 0.20
CA GLY A 222 -0.84 -15.85 0.78
C GLY A 222 0.12 -14.98 1.61
N MET A 223 0.53 -13.84 1.06
CA MET A 223 1.43 -12.91 1.74
C MET A 223 0.77 -12.27 2.96
N TRP A 224 -0.53 -11.96 2.87
CA TRP A 224 -1.35 -11.50 3.98
C TRP A 224 -1.32 -12.47 5.17
N GLN A 225 -1.48 -13.78 4.93
CA GLN A 225 -1.41 -14.79 5.99
C GLN A 225 -0.01 -14.87 6.61
N LEU A 226 1.04 -14.75 5.80
CA LEU A 226 2.42 -14.73 6.28
C LEU A 226 2.68 -13.51 7.16
N THR A 227 2.28 -12.32 6.72
CA THR A 227 2.42 -11.07 7.48
C THR A 227 1.65 -11.14 8.80
N ALA A 228 0.41 -11.64 8.79
CA ALA A 228 -0.38 -11.83 10.00
C ALA A 228 0.24 -12.86 10.96
N SER A 229 0.91 -13.89 10.44
CA SER A 229 1.62 -14.87 11.26
C SER A 229 2.85 -14.28 11.95
N GLN A 230 3.56 -13.36 11.27
CA GLN A 230 4.71 -12.66 11.85
C GLN A 230 4.27 -11.70 12.96
N TYR A 231 3.16 -10.99 12.76
CA TYR A 231 2.61 -10.11 13.80
C TYR A 231 2.38 -10.87 15.14
N LYS A 232 1.89 -12.11 15.08
CA LYS A 232 1.68 -12.95 16.28
C LYS A 232 2.98 -13.39 16.98
N LYS A 233 4.12 -13.36 16.28
CA LYS A 233 5.42 -13.78 16.81
C LYS A 233 6.15 -12.69 17.58
N ILE A 234 5.70 -11.43 17.47
CA ILE A 234 6.23 -10.31 18.25
C ILE A 234 5.78 -10.52 19.70
N LYS A 235 6.68 -11.07 20.53
CA LYS A 235 6.49 -11.34 21.95
C LYS A 235 7.12 -10.25 22.79
#